data_AF-A0A2D7RBH7-F1
#
_entry.id   AF-A0A2D7RBH7-F1
#
_cell.length_a   1.000
_cell.length_b   1.000
_cell.length_c   1.000
_cell.angle_alpha   90.00
_cell.angle_beta   90.00
_cell.angle_gamma   90.00
#
_symmetry.space_group_name_H-M   'P 1'
#
loop_
_entity.id
_entity.type
_entity.pdbx_description
1 polymer ?
#
loop_
_entity_poly.entity_id
_entity_poly.type
_entity_poly.pdbx_seq_one_letter_code
_entity_poly.pdbx_strand_id
1 'polypeptide(L)'
;MMAECTSKNNIRGIVHGDFSILSDQFGFYQLSKNCSLRLIVEPESCNRYQGIVLIYGKKFSSCLQYYFEQPVRNITKIKVGGYMRTAVGMRIRKLPALTSNDEESQELKEKSLLLEILRN
;
A
#
# COMPACT_ATOMS: atom_id res chain seq x y z
N MET A 1 11.53 -7.87 7.36
CA MET A 1 10.10 -8.09 7.69
C MET A 1 9.40 -8.74 6.50
N MET A 2 8.43 -9.61 6.74
CA MET A 2 7.56 -10.19 5.72
C MET A 2 6.12 -10.18 6.25
N ALA A 3 5.17 -9.83 5.39
CA ALA A 3 3.75 -10.06 5.62
C ALA A 3 3.15 -10.64 4.34
N GLU A 4 2.22 -11.58 4.49
CA GLU A 4 1.46 -12.13 3.38
C GLU A 4 -0.02 -12.22 3.77
N CYS A 5 -0.86 -12.22 2.74
CA CYS A 5 -2.28 -12.46 2.89
C CYS A 5 -2.83 -13.28 1.73
N THR A 6 -3.97 -13.93 1.98
CA THR A 6 -4.70 -14.71 0.97
C THR A 6 -6.02 -14.03 0.63
N SER A 7 -6.66 -14.45 -0.48
CA SER A 7 -8.01 -14.01 -0.88
C SER A 7 -9.10 -14.36 0.16
N LYS A 8 -8.81 -15.30 1.08
CA LYS A 8 -9.70 -15.71 2.18
C LYS A 8 -9.43 -14.94 3.49
N ASN A 9 -8.78 -13.78 3.41
CA ASN A 9 -8.44 -12.92 4.54
C ASN A 9 -7.53 -13.56 5.61
N ASN A 10 -6.86 -14.68 5.31
CA ASN A 10 -5.78 -15.16 6.17
C ASN A 10 -4.58 -14.23 6.04
N ILE A 11 -3.97 -13.86 7.16
CA ILE A 11 -2.79 -12.99 7.23
C ILE A 11 -1.77 -13.65 8.13
N ARG A 12 -0.50 -13.64 7.71
CA ARG A 12 0.62 -13.95 8.60
C ARG A 12 1.77 -12.99 8.35
N GLY A 13 2.61 -12.83 9.36
CA GLY A 13 3.79 -11.98 9.28
C GLY A 13 4.91 -12.48 10.16
N ILE A 14 6.13 -12.19 9.74
CA ILE A 14 7.35 -12.48 10.49
C ILE A 14 8.27 -11.27 10.45
N VAL A 15 8.92 -11.02 11.58
CA VAL A 15 9.97 -10.02 11.71
C VAL A 15 11.22 -10.72 12.19
N HIS A 16 12.33 -10.46 11.54
CA HIS A 16 13.64 -10.94 11.92
C HIS A 16 14.57 -9.74 11.99
N GLY A 17 15.37 -9.69 13.04
CA GLY A 17 16.31 -8.62 13.32
C GLY A 17 16.77 -8.65 14.78
N ASP A 18 17.75 -7.82 15.09
CA ASP A 18 18.12 -7.53 16.46
C ASP A 18 17.12 -6.51 17.04
N PHE A 19 16.38 -6.91 18.07
CA PHE A 19 15.39 -6.05 18.72
C PHE A 19 15.99 -5.25 19.89
N SER A 20 17.19 -5.61 20.37
CA SER A 20 17.86 -4.90 21.46
C SER A 20 18.29 -3.48 21.06
N ILE A 21 18.51 -3.28 19.77
CA ILE A 21 18.85 -1.98 19.19
C ILE A 21 17.62 -1.10 18.96
N LEU A 22 16.39 -1.54 19.22
CA LEU A 22 15.20 -0.72 18.97
C LEU A 22 14.99 0.31 20.09
N SER A 23 14.52 1.49 19.68
CA SER A 23 14.16 2.60 20.55
C SER A 23 12.89 3.27 20.02
N ASP A 24 12.15 3.95 20.88
CA ASP A 24 10.93 4.69 20.50
C ASP A 24 11.18 5.82 19.49
N GLN A 25 12.46 6.17 19.25
CA GLN A 25 12.85 7.19 18.28
C GLN A 25 12.99 6.64 16.85
N PHE A 26 12.97 5.31 16.66
CA PHE A 26 13.05 4.73 15.32
C PHE A 26 11.72 4.80 14.59
N GLY A 27 11.63 5.76 13.67
CA GLY A 27 10.57 5.80 12.66
C GLY A 27 10.79 4.77 11.54
N PHE A 28 9.78 4.64 10.67
CA PHE A 28 9.82 3.74 9.52
C PHE A 28 11.10 3.91 8.69
N TYR A 29 11.44 5.16 8.32
CA TYR A 29 12.61 5.45 7.49
C TYR A 29 13.92 4.93 8.08
N GLN A 30 14.14 5.09 9.38
CA GLN A 30 15.37 4.62 10.03
C GLN A 30 15.49 3.09 9.99
N LEU A 31 14.36 2.39 10.14
CA LEU A 31 14.30 0.92 10.05
C LEU A 31 14.45 0.42 8.60
N SER A 32 14.23 1.28 7.60
CA SER A 32 14.02 0.85 6.22
C SER A 32 14.90 1.51 5.16
N LYS A 33 15.74 2.50 5.51
CA LYS A 33 16.48 3.37 4.56
C LYS A 33 17.38 2.66 3.56
N ASN A 34 17.83 1.44 3.87
CA ASN A 34 18.69 0.63 3.00
C ASN A 34 18.01 -0.66 2.54
N CYS A 35 16.69 -0.72 2.66
CA CYS A 35 15.89 -1.89 2.32
C CYS A 35 15.09 -1.66 1.04
N SER A 36 14.72 -2.75 0.36
CA SER A 36 13.75 -2.74 -0.73
C SER A 36 12.44 -3.38 -0.29
N LEU A 37 11.31 -2.83 -0.74
CA LEU A 37 10.02 -3.48 -0.65
C LEU A 37 9.86 -4.44 -1.83
N ARG A 38 9.59 -5.71 -1.55
CA ARG A 38 9.26 -6.72 -2.56
C ARG A 38 7.80 -7.12 -2.40
N LEU A 39 6.98 -6.87 -3.42
CA LEU A 39 5.60 -7.32 -3.47
C LEU A 39 5.52 -8.56 -4.37
N ILE A 40 5.02 -9.67 -3.82
CA ILE A 40 4.81 -10.92 -4.56
C ILE A 40 3.32 -11.17 -4.61
N VAL A 41 2.81 -11.49 -5.80
CA VAL A 41 1.43 -11.96 -5.96
C VAL A 41 1.46 -13.30 -6.68
N GLU A 42 0.82 -14.28 -6.05
CA GLU A 42 0.73 -15.66 -6.48
C GLU A 42 -0.74 -15.99 -6.76
N PRO A 43 -1.23 -15.72 -7.99
CA PRO A 43 -2.60 -16.05 -8.37
C PRO A 43 -2.76 -17.58 -8.57
N GLU A 44 -3.96 -18.10 -8.34
CA GLU A 44 -4.24 -19.55 -8.47
C GLU A 44 -4.07 -20.08 -9.90
N SER A 45 -4.40 -19.27 -10.91
CA SER A 45 -4.45 -19.70 -12.32
C SER A 45 -3.41 -19.04 -13.23
N CYS A 46 -2.49 -18.23 -12.70
CA CYS A 46 -1.55 -17.44 -13.50
C CYS A 46 -0.13 -17.50 -12.94
N ASN A 47 0.83 -17.01 -13.72
CA ASN A 47 2.21 -16.89 -13.26
C ASN A 47 2.33 -15.90 -12.11
N ARG A 48 3.13 -16.28 -11.11
CA ARG A 48 3.60 -15.39 -10.05
C ARG A 48 4.21 -14.14 -10.67
N TYR A 49 3.84 -12.98 -10.13
CA TYR A 49 4.49 -11.72 -10.49
C TYR A 49 5.08 -11.04 -9.27
N GLN A 50 6.20 -10.35 -9.49
CA GLN A 50 6.96 -9.69 -8.44
C GLN A 50 7.22 -8.24 -8.80
N GLY A 51 6.90 -7.35 -7.87
CA GLY A 51 7.30 -5.96 -7.86
C GLY A 51 8.44 -5.71 -6.90
N ILE A 52 9.39 -4.85 -7.28
CA ILE A 52 10.40 -4.33 -6.37
C ILE A 52 10.26 -2.81 -6.35
N VAL A 53 10.20 -2.24 -5.16
CA VAL A 53 10.13 -0.79 -4.93
C VAL A 53 11.22 -0.41 -3.95
N LEU A 54 12.01 0.60 -4.31
CA LEU A 54 12.94 1.22 -3.38
C LEU A 54 12.16 1.97 -2.32
N ILE A 55 12.57 1.81 -1.06
CA ILE A 55 11.91 2.53 0.02
C ILE A 55 12.31 4.00 -0.07
N TYR A 56 11.33 4.85 -0.34
CA TYR A 56 11.51 6.28 -0.45
C TYR A 56 10.56 7.02 0.50
N GLY A 57 11.09 8.04 1.17
CA GLY A 57 10.34 8.87 2.11
C GLY A 57 10.13 8.24 3.49
N LYS A 58 9.26 8.88 4.28
CA LYS A 58 9.10 8.59 5.72
C LYS A 58 7.97 7.63 6.06
N LYS A 59 7.12 7.27 5.09
CA LYS A 59 5.88 6.52 5.33
C LYS A 59 5.79 5.26 4.46
N PHE A 60 5.43 4.14 5.07
CA PHE A 60 5.20 2.87 4.37
C PHE A 60 4.08 2.97 3.31
N SER A 61 3.01 3.71 3.60
CA SER A 61 1.91 3.96 2.65
C SER A 61 2.39 4.58 1.34
N SER A 62 3.35 5.51 1.39
CA SER A 62 3.89 6.18 0.21
C SER A 62 4.64 5.21 -0.70
N CYS A 63 5.38 4.25 -0.13
CA CYS A 63 6.05 3.20 -0.90
C CYS A 63 5.05 2.28 -1.60
N LEU A 64 3.96 1.91 -0.91
CA LEU A 64 2.88 1.10 -1.49
C LEU A 64 2.12 1.86 -2.58
N GLN A 65 1.81 3.14 -2.37
CA GLN A 65 1.16 3.99 -3.38
C GLN A 65 2.02 4.05 -4.64
N TYR A 66 3.32 4.32 -4.49
CA TYR A 66 4.25 4.34 -5.62
C TYR A 66 4.24 3.03 -6.40
N TYR A 67 4.19 1.87 -5.72
CA TYR A 67 4.05 0.58 -6.39
C TYR A 67 2.79 0.49 -7.27
N PHE A 68 1.65 0.96 -6.75
CA PHE A 68 0.36 0.86 -7.43
C PHE A 68 0.12 1.95 -8.49
N GLU A 69 0.92 3.01 -8.54
CA GLU A 69 0.80 4.11 -9.52
C GLU A 69 1.66 3.91 -10.80
N GLN A 70 2.43 2.82 -10.91
CA GLN A 70 3.21 2.46 -12.11
C GLN A 70 2.32 2.02 -13.32
N PRO A 71 2.78 2.15 -14.58
CA PRO A 71 2.06 2.73 -15.75
C PRO A 71 0.75 2.09 -16.25
N VAL A 72 0.19 1.08 -15.59
CA VAL A 72 -1.02 0.34 -16.05
C VAL A 72 -2.06 0.22 -14.93
N ARG A 73 -1.85 0.88 -13.79
CA ARG A 73 -2.66 0.67 -12.59
C ARG A 73 -3.22 2.02 -12.11
N ASN A 74 -4.53 2.14 -12.22
CA ASN A 74 -5.33 3.33 -11.89
C ASN A 74 -4.88 4.06 -10.62
N ILE A 75 -5.12 5.39 -10.57
CA ILE A 75 -4.86 6.24 -9.40
C ILE A 75 -5.33 5.54 -8.12
N THR A 76 -4.37 5.29 -7.22
CA THR A 76 -4.58 4.52 -5.99
C THR A 76 -4.05 5.30 -4.80
N LYS A 77 -4.91 5.58 -3.83
CA LYS A 77 -4.52 6.18 -2.54
C LYS A 77 -4.63 5.13 -1.44
N ILE A 78 -3.60 5.06 -0.59
CA ILE A 78 -3.50 4.09 0.50
C ILE A 78 -3.09 4.87 1.75
N LYS A 79 -3.85 4.71 2.82
CA LYS A 79 -3.42 5.06 4.17
C LYS A 79 -3.37 3.80 4.99
N VAL A 80 -2.31 3.70 5.79
CA VAL A 80 -2.17 2.68 6.81
C VAL A 80 -1.64 3.35 8.06
N GLY A 81 -2.11 2.88 9.20
CA GLY A 81 -1.68 3.32 10.52
C GLY A 81 -1.69 2.14 11.46
N GLY A 82 -0.94 2.26 12.54
CA GLY A 82 -0.93 1.25 13.58
C GLY A 82 -0.47 1.86 14.89
N TYR A 83 -1.02 1.32 15.97
CA TYR A 83 -0.62 1.64 17.32
C TYR A 83 -0.70 0.38 18.18
N MET A 84 0.42 0.00 18.78
CA MET A 84 0.57 -1.21 19.59
C MET A 84 0.04 -2.48 18.90
N ARG A 85 -1.14 -2.96 19.28
CA ARG A 85 -1.77 -4.20 18.79
C ARG A 85 -2.82 -3.95 17.70
N THR A 86 -3.04 -2.69 17.32
CA THR A 86 -4.05 -2.32 16.34
C THR A 86 -3.37 -1.83 15.08
N ALA A 87 -3.84 -2.30 13.92
CA ALA A 87 -3.48 -1.77 12.62
C ALA A 87 -4.77 -1.47 11.83
N VAL A 88 -4.77 -0.35 11.13
CA VAL A 88 -5.89 0.10 10.29
C VAL A 88 -5.37 0.51 8.93
N GLY A 89 -6.19 0.30 7.89
CA GLY A 89 -5.83 0.69 6.54
C GLY A 89 -7.06 1.01 5.71
N MET A 90 -6.89 1.94 4.78
CA MET A 90 -7.89 2.27 3.76
C MET A 90 -7.19 2.39 2.41
N ARG A 91 -7.80 1.80 1.38
CA ARG A 91 -7.37 1.93 -0.01
C ARG A 91 -8.53 2.40 -0.86
N ILE A 92 -8.31 3.47 -1.60
CA ILE A 92 -9.23 3.98 -2.63
C ILE A 92 -8.54 3.83 -3.97
N ARG A 93 -9.24 3.26 -4.95
CA ARG A 93 -8.73 3.05 -6.31
C ARG A 93 -9.79 3.46 -7.32
N LYS A 94 -9.41 4.26 -8.33
CA LYS A 94 -10.26 4.50 -9.50
C LYS A 94 -10.44 3.18 -10.25
N LEU A 95 -11.67 2.81 -10.60
CA LEU A 95 -11.94 1.66 -11.47
C LEU A 95 -11.67 2.04 -12.93
N PRO A 96 -11.25 1.09 -13.79
CA PRO A 96 -11.17 1.37 -15.23
C PRO A 96 -12.56 1.74 -15.75
N ALA A 97 -12.62 2.63 -16.76
CA ALA A 97 -13.88 2.93 -17.44
C ALA A 97 -14.44 1.64 -18.04
N LEU A 98 -15.73 1.39 -17.85
CA LEU A 98 -16.40 0.19 -18.36
C LEU A 98 -16.91 0.43 -19.78
N THR A 99 -17.23 1.68 -20.13
CA THR A 99 -17.63 2.10 -21.49
C THR A 99 -17.08 3.48 -21.85
N SER A 100 -17.06 3.81 -23.16
CA SER A 100 -16.65 5.13 -23.68
C SER A 100 -17.61 6.27 -23.32
N ASN A 101 -18.82 5.97 -22.82
CA ASN A 101 -19.80 6.94 -22.37
C ASN A 101 -19.71 7.26 -20.87
N ASP A 102 -18.78 6.64 -20.14
CA ASP A 102 -18.56 6.89 -18.71
C ASP A 102 -17.78 8.21 -18.46
N GLU A 103 -17.57 9.02 -19.50
CA GLU A 103 -16.78 10.26 -19.41
C GLU A 103 -17.51 11.38 -18.65
N GLU A 104 -18.81 11.27 -18.40
CA GLU A 104 -19.56 12.33 -17.75
C GLU A 104 -20.54 11.78 -16.72
N SER A 105 -20.09 11.68 -15.47
CA SER A 105 -21.00 11.61 -14.34
C SER A 105 -20.43 12.43 -13.20
N GLN A 106 -21.21 13.42 -12.76
CA GLN A 106 -20.94 14.41 -11.73
C GLN A 106 -20.52 13.85 -10.35
N GLU A 107 -20.32 12.53 -10.21
CA GLU A 107 -19.80 11.83 -9.02
C GLU A 107 -18.37 12.20 -8.62
N LEU A 108 -17.60 12.89 -9.48
CA LEU A 108 -16.22 13.28 -9.14
C LEU A 108 -16.15 14.34 -8.03
N LYS A 109 -17.23 15.11 -7.81
CA LYS A 109 -17.28 16.15 -6.75
C LYS A 109 -17.38 15.55 -5.35
N GLU A 110 -18.18 14.49 -5.13
CA GLU A 110 -18.25 13.80 -3.84
C GLU A 110 -16.99 12.98 -3.54
N LYS A 111 -16.36 12.44 -4.60
CA LYS A 111 -15.07 11.72 -4.51
C LYS A 111 -13.89 12.63 -4.11
N SER A 112 -14.02 13.95 -4.26
CA SER A 112 -13.01 14.92 -3.82
C SER A 112 -12.85 14.94 -2.29
N LEU A 113 -13.95 14.89 -1.54
CA LEU A 113 -13.93 14.98 -0.07
C LEU A 113 -13.23 13.79 0.59
N LEU A 114 -13.50 12.57 0.13
CA LEU A 114 -12.83 11.37 0.64
C LEU A 114 -11.33 11.34 0.28
N LEU A 115 -10.97 11.81 -0.92
CA LEU A 115 -9.57 11.94 -1.32
C LEU A 115 -8.85 13.08 -0.56
N GLU A 116 -9.57 14.13 -0.19
CA GLU A 116 -9.07 15.25 0.62
C GLU A 116 -8.82 14.83 2.08
N ILE A 117 -9.70 14.02 2.68
CA ILE A 117 -9.45 13.35 3.98
C ILE A 117 -8.18 12.48 3.90
N LEU A 118 -7.91 11.90 2.73
CA LEU A 118 -6.70 11.13 2.49
C LEU A 118 -5.43 11.97 2.20
N ARG A 119 -5.53 13.31 2.07
CA ARG A 119 -4.41 14.18 1.72
C ARG A 119 -3.49 14.52 2.91
N ASN A 120 -4.00 14.43 4.14
CA ASN A 120 -3.28 14.77 5.39
C ASN A 120 -2.72 13.55 6.13
#